data_AF-A0A5N5T6T0-F1
#
_entry.id   AF-A0A5N5T6T0-F1
#
_cell.length_a   1.000
_cell.length_b   1.000
_cell.length_c   1.000
_cell.angle_alpha   90.00
_cell.angle_beta   90.00
_cell.angle_gamma   90.00
#
_symmetry.space_group_name_H-M   'P 1'
#
loop_
_entity.id
_entity.type
_entity.pdbx_description
1 polymer ?
#
loop_
_entity_poly.entity_id
_entity_poly.type
_entity_poly.pdbx_seq_one_letter_code
_entity_poly.pdbx_strand_id
1 'polypeptide(L)'
;MMSLKPRAVAFDEKWEKIEETVTLVLTLGAIKQKYWNERFSDIYALCVAHPDPLADKLYLETKSLLENHVRDLCVKVSAQQDENLLSEYYKHWLKYSTGAKNLNCLYSYLNNQYVQKTKMTEADIMYGGTHSHDSGDRMLEIGELGLDIWQRELIIPLQNRLAALLLACIKQDRCNQNTDSPTTTIRGVIFSFIDVNMFKNKSSLELFENVFEKALILETGEFYSSEASAILQECDVSQYMEKVINRLSEEKLRATKFLPPRRRFKTKMIADHLATLHAEAPAMVAQENTRDLGNMYKLLKTVHGGVSVMVKQLQEHIKQKGLQATNNLKGDNVPAQFVESLLKVHQKYMDMIKNLFSNDQQFVGALDKAFESVINHRVTSRNICKSPELLAKYCDSLLKKSTKGLNESEVDDKLAQSITIFKYIDDKDVFQKFYSRHLAKRLIQQQSHSMDSEEAMINKLKGGGGNKKKPFKFTKYRVNNYRSKLDAMTK
;
A
#
# COMPACT_ATOMS: atom_id res chain seq x y z
N MET A 1 37.69 21.32 -45.35
CA MET A 1 36.35 21.94 -45.23
C MET A 1 35.43 21.30 -46.26
N MET A 2 34.49 20.45 -45.84
CA MET A 2 33.44 19.94 -46.72
C MET A 2 32.42 21.07 -46.93
N SER A 3 32.12 21.40 -48.19
CA SER A 3 31.12 22.41 -48.56
C SER A 3 29.71 21.90 -48.25
N LEU A 4 28.91 22.67 -47.52
CA LEU A 4 27.54 22.34 -47.08
C LEU A 4 26.48 22.40 -48.21
N LYS A 5 26.88 22.42 -49.48
CA LYS A 5 25.94 22.50 -50.62
C LYS A 5 25.44 21.10 -51.02
N PRO A 6 24.16 20.95 -51.40
CA PRO A 6 23.63 19.70 -51.96
C PRO A 6 24.49 19.24 -53.15
N ARG A 7 24.87 17.95 -53.17
CA ARG A 7 25.70 17.34 -54.23
C ARG A 7 25.10 16.00 -54.63
N ALA A 8 25.40 15.56 -55.84
CA ALA A 8 25.20 14.17 -56.23
C ALA A 8 26.19 13.30 -55.46
N VAL A 9 25.68 12.31 -54.71
CA VAL A 9 26.48 11.45 -53.84
C VAL A 9 26.22 10.00 -54.26
N ALA A 10 27.30 9.22 -54.46
CA ALA A 10 27.20 7.78 -54.67
C ALA A 10 26.80 7.12 -53.34
N PHE A 11 25.59 6.54 -53.30
CA PHE A 11 25.04 5.91 -52.10
C PHE A 11 25.92 4.75 -51.61
N ASP A 12 26.32 3.86 -52.52
CA ASP A 12 26.96 2.58 -52.16
C ASP A 12 28.34 2.77 -51.49
N GLU A 13 29.16 3.71 -51.97
CA GLU A 13 30.50 3.99 -51.41
C GLU A 13 30.43 4.61 -50.00
N LYS A 14 29.37 5.37 -49.71
CA LYS A 14 29.14 5.95 -48.38
C LYS A 14 28.44 4.98 -47.46
N TRP A 15 27.54 4.17 -48.00
CA TRP A 15 26.82 3.13 -47.28
C TRP A 15 27.78 2.07 -46.74
N GLU A 16 28.71 1.54 -47.54
CA GLU A 16 29.70 0.54 -47.08
C GLU A 16 30.46 0.99 -45.83
N LYS A 17 30.92 2.26 -45.82
CA LYS A 17 31.64 2.85 -44.69
C LYS A 17 30.72 3.14 -43.49
N ILE A 18 29.44 3.42 -43.72
CA ILE A 18 28.42 3.60 -42.67
C ILE A 18 28.05 2.24 -42.07
N GLU A 19 27.83 1.23 -42.89
CA GLU A 19 27.55 -0.17 -42.51
C GLU A 19 28.66 -0.76 -41.64
N GLU A 20 29.93 -0.56 -42.02
CA GLU A 20 31.08 -0.96 -41.19
C GLU A 20 31.03 -0.28 -39.83
N THR A 21 30.75 1.03 -39.80
CA THR A 21 30.67 1.77 -38.53
C THR A 21 29.47 1.32 -37.70
N VAL A 22 28.29 1.10 -38.30
CA VAL A 22 27.08 0.63 -37.62
C VAL A 22 27.31 -0.74 -37.00
N THR A 23 27.97 -1.65 -37.73
CA THR A 23 28.33 -2.99 -37.24
C THR A 23 29.32 -2.90 -36.08
N LEU A 24 30.30 -1.98 -36.14
CA LEU A 24 31.21 -1.71 -35.02
C LEU A 24 30.49 -1.10 -33.81
N VAL A 25 29.49 -0.23 -34.01
CA VAL A 25 28.71 0.34 -32.91
C VAL A 25 27.85 -0.71 -32.22
N LEU A 26 27.20 -1.59 -33.00
CA LEU A 26 26.37 -2.68 -32.48
C LEU A 26 27.18 -3.72 -31.69
N THR A 27 28.45 -3.92 -32.07
CA THR A 27 29.36 -4.85 -31.37
C THR A 27 30.17 -4.21 -30.25
N LEU A 28 30.02 -2.89 -30.03
CA LEU A 28 30.87 -2.06 -29.15
C LEU A 28 32.37 -2.14 -29.49
N GLY A 29 32.70 -2.19 -30.78
CA GLY A 29 34.06 -2.09 -31.29
C GLY A 29 34.65 -0.68 -31.09
N ALA A 30 35.98 -0.59 -31.00
CA ALA A 30 36.68 0.67 -30.82
C ALA A 30 36.65 1.51 -32.12
N ILE A 31 36.01 2.68 -32.08
CA ILE A 31 35.92 3.60 -33.21
C ILE A 31 36.77 4.84 -32.92
N LYS A 32 37.67 5.21 -33.85
CA LYS A 32 38.42 6.47 -33.72
C LYS A 32 37.47 7.65 -33.90
N GLN A 33 37.59 8.67 -33.04
CA GLN A 33 36.73 9.86 -33.06
C GLN A 33 36.69 10.57 -34.43
N LYS A 34 37.78 10.53 -35.19
CA LYS A 34 37.84 11.07 -36.55
C LYS A 34 36.82 10.40 -37.48
N TYR A 35 36.75 9.06 -37.48
CA TYR A 35 35.81 8.31 -38.30
C TYR A 35 34.37 8.55 -37.85
N TRP A 36 34.13 8.65 -36.54
CA TRP A 36 32.81 8.98 -35.97
C TRP A 36 32.28 10.32 -36.49
N ASN A 37 33.11 11.37 -36.48
CA ASN A 37 32.74 12.69 -36.98
C ASN A 37 32.53 12.73 -38.50
N GLU A 38 33.33 11.97 -39.26
CA GLU A 38 33.14 11.81 -40.70
C GLU A 38 31.80 11.12 -41.02
N ARG A 39 31.36 10.15 -40.22
CA ARG A 39 30.06 9.49 -40.41
C ARG A 39 28.87 10.45 -40.23
N PHE A 40 28.90 11.39 -39.28
CA PHE A 40 27.87 12.43 -39.20
C PHE A 40 27.79 13.28 -40.47
N SER A 41 28.94 13.64 -41.04
CA SER A 41 29.01 14.38 -42.29
C SER A 41 28.50 13.56 -43.47
N ASP A 42 28.72 12.25 -43.46
CA ASP A 42 28.26 11.35 -44.52
C ASP A 42 26.74 11.11 -44.45
N ILE A 43 26.18 10.93 -43.25
CA ILE A 43 24.72 10.84 -43.04
C ILE A 43 24.04 12.15 -43.46
N TYR A 44 24.60 13.31 -43.09
CA TYR A 44 24.11 14.61 -43.54
C TYR A 44 24.12 14.73 -45.08
N ALA A 45 25.24 14.35 -45.71
CA ALA A 45 25.38 14.43 -47.16
C ALA A 45 24.42 13.49 -47.92
N LEU A 46 24.07 12.32 -47.36
CA LEU A 46 23.09 11.40 -47.93
C LEU A 46 21.65 11.90 -47.76
N CYS A 47 21.34 12.55 -46.63
CA CYS A 47 20.03 13.14 -46.38
C CYS A 47 19.75 14.39 -47.24
N VAL A 48 20.80 15.13 -47.63
CA VAL A 48 20.73 16.37 -48.43
C VAL A 48 21.20 16.14 -49.89
N ALA A 49 21.22 14.88 -50.34
CA ALA A 49 21.59 14.53 -51.71
C ALA A 49 20.59 15.07 -52.73
N HIS A 50 21.06 15.35 -53.95
CA HIS A 50 20.28 15.84 -55.08
C HIS A 50 20.51 14.90 -56.28
N PRO A 51 19.50 14.47 -57.07
CA PRO A 51 18.14 15.03 -57.24
C PRO A 51 17.11 14.65 -56.18
N ASP A 52 17.16 13.42 -55.67
CA ASP A 52 16.21 12.93 -54.67
C ASP A 52 16.92 12.67 -53.32
N PRO A 53 16.25 12.94 -52.19
CA PRO A 53 16.79 12.62 -50.88
C PRO A 53 16.91 11.10 -50.70
N LEU A 54 18.11 10.61 -50.43
CA LEU A 54 18.39 9.17 -50.24
C LEU A 54 18.10 8.69 -48.81
N ALA A 55 17.34 9.48 -48.04
CA ALA A 55 17.04 9.23 -46.63
C ALA A 55 16.18 7.97 -46.42
N ASP A 56 15.20 7.70 -47.30
CA ASP A 56 14.39 6.47 -47.27
C ASP A 56 15.22 5.22 -47.47
N LYS A 57 16.07 5.25 -48.51
CA LYS A 57 16.97 4.12 -48.81
C LYS A 57 17.93 3.87 -47.65
N LEU A 58 18.48 4.92 -47.05
CA LEU A 58 19.33 4.82 -45.86
C LEU A 58 18.60 4.19 -44.67
N TYR A 59 17.34 4.57 -44.44
CA TYR A 59 16.52 4.03 -43.36
C TYR A 59 16.21 2.54 -43.57
N LEU A 60 15.79 2.14 -44.77
CA LEU A 60 15.45 0.76 -45.11
C LEU A 60 16.67 -0.17 -45.06
N GLU A 61 17.82 0.26 -45.57
CA GLU A 61 19.05 -0.54 -45.50
C GLU A 61 19.54 -0.67 -44.04
N THR A 62 19.41 0.38 -43.23
CA THR A 62 19.71 0.32 -41.79
C THR A 62 18.76 -0.63 -41.05
N LYS A 63 17.46 -0.61 -41.40
CA LYS A 63 16.46 -1.56 -40.88
C LYS A 63 16.84 -3.00 -41.22
N SER A 64 17.16 -3.27 -42.49
CA SER A 64 17.57 -4.61 -42.97
C SER A 64 18.80 -5.13 -42.24
N LEU A 65 19.84 -4.28 -42.09
CA LEU A 65 21.05 -4.64 -41.36
C LEU A 65 20.76 -4.96 -39.89
N LEU A 66 19.95 -4.15 -39.21
CA LEU A 66 19.56 -4.39 -37.82
C LEU A 66 18.76 -5.70 -37.68
N GLU A 67 17.81 -5.96 -38.58
CA GLU A 67 17.03 -7.20 -38.59
C GLU A 67 17.92 -8.44 -38.79
N ASN A 68 18.82 -8.42 -39.78
CA ASN A 68 19.74 -9.53 -40.03
C ASN A 68 20.67 -9.77 -38.83
N HIS A 69 21.21 -8.71 -38.24
CA HIS A 69 22.05 -8.82 -37.06
C HIS A 69 21.30 -9.44 -35.87
N VAL A 70 20.07 -9.00 -35.61
CA VAL A 70 19.26 -9.53 -34.50
C VAL A 70 18.80 -10.97 -34.77
N ARG A 71 18.48 -11.34 -36.01
CA ARG A 71 18.20 -12.75 -36.38
C ARG A 71 19.40 -13.64 -36.14
N ASP A 72 20.59 -13.22 -36.56
CA ASP A 72 21.83 -13.97 -36.31
C ASP A 72 22.11 -14.15 -34.82
N LEU A 73 21.85 -13.11 -34.03
CA LEU A 73 21.93 -13.19 -32.57
C LEU A 73 20.88 -14.13 -32.00
N CYS A 74 19.64 -14.12 -32.51
CA CYS A 74 18.59 -15.02 -32.08
C CYS A 74 18.96 -16.49 -32.32
N VAL A 75 19.57 -16.82 -33.48
CA VAL A 75 20.06 -18.17 -33.77
C VAL A 75 21.17 -18.58 -32.78
N LYS A 76 22.13 -17.69 -32.54
CA LYS A 76 23.25 -17.94 -31.60
C LYS A 76 22.78 -18.14 -30.16
N VAL A 77 21.81 -17.34 -29.71
CA VAL A 77 21.24 -17.43 -28.37
C VAL A 77 20.35 -18.67 -28.25
N SER A 78 19.52 -18.97 -29.26
CA SER A 78 18.62 -20.12 -29.25
C SER A 78 19.35 -21.46 -29.17
N ALA A 79 20.56 -21.53 -29.73
CA ALA A 79 21.43 -22.71 -29.73
C ALA A 79 22.16 -22.96 -28.38
N GLN A 80 22.11 -22.00 -27.44
CA GLN A 80 22.72 -22.18 -26.12
C GLN A 80 21.87 -23.07 -25.22
N GLN A 81 22.55 -23.75 -24.29
CA GLN A 81 21.91 -24.47 -23.19
C GLN A 81 21.21 -23.51 -22.22
N ASP A 82 20.17 -24.01 -21.57
CA ASP A 82 19.29 -23.22 -20.71
C ASP A 82 20.00 -22.55 -19.52
N GLU A 83 21.05 -23.15 -18.96
CA GLU A 83 21.84 -22.59 -17.85
C GLU A 83 22.60 -21.30 -18.24
N ASN A 84 23.11 -21.23 -19.48
CA ASN A 84 23.89 -20.09 -19.97
C ASN A 84 23.04 -19.09 -20.78
N LEU A 85 21.80 -19.46 -21.10
CA LEU A 85 20.91 -18.70 -21.97
C LEU A 85 20.66 -17.28 -21.43
N LEU A 86 20.36 -17.14 -20.14
CA LEU A 86 20.08 -15.85 -19.51
C LEU A 86 21.31 -14.93 -19.51
N SER A 87 22.49 -15.49 -19.24
CA SER A 87 23.74 -14.74 -19.18
C SER A 87 24.15 -14.22 -20.56
N GLU A 88 24.11 -15.08 -21.58
CA GLU A 88 24.48 -14.70 -22.94
C GLU A 88 23.44 -13.75 -23.55
N TYR A 89 22.13 -13.96 -23.30
CA TYR A 89 21.08 -13.00 -23.66
C TYR A 89 21.36 -11.63 -23.04
N TYR A 90 21.63 -11.56 -21.73
CA TYR A 90 21.84 -10.29 -21.05
C TYR A 90 23.08 -9.55 -21.56
N LYS A 91 24.15 -10.28 -21.84
CA LYS A 91 25.38 -9.73 -22.42
C LYS A 91 25.14 -9.15 -23.82
N HIS A 92 24.38 -9.84 -24.67
CA HIS A 92 23.98 -9.32 -25.97
C HIS A 92 23.04 -8.13 -25.86
N TRP A 93 22.08 -8.16 -24.94
CA TRP A 93 21.18 -7.05 -24.64
C TRP A 93 21.94 -5.79 -24.19
N LEU A 94 22.93 -5.93 -23.31
CA LEU A 94 23.71 -4.78 -22.82
C LEU A 94 24.51 -4.12 -23.96
N LYS A 95 25.11 -4.93 -24.83
CA LYS A 95 25.83 -4.44 -26.01
C LYS A 95 24.88 -3.76 -26.98
N TYR A 96 23.77 -4.42 -27.31
CA TYR A 96 22.80 -3.93 -28.27
C TYR A 96 22.08 -2.67 -27.80
N SER A 97 21.62 -2.61 -26.54
CA SER A 97 20.95 -1.43 -25.99
C SER A 97 21.87 -0.21 -25.92
N THR A 98 23.15 -0.40 -25.61
CA THR A 98 24.16 0.68 -25.66
C THR A 98 24.46 1.08 -27.10
N GLY A 99 24.62 0.10 -28.00
CA GLY A 99 24.78 0.31 -29.44
C GLY A 99 23.61 1.09 -30.05
N ALA A 100 22.38 0.72 -29.74
CA ALA A 100 21.16 1.38 -30.21
C ALA A 100 21.07 2.84 -29.73
N LYS A 101 21.47 3.14 -28.48
CA LYS A 101 21.58 4.52 -27.99
C LYS A 101 22.62 5.33 -28.76
N ASN A 102 23.80 4.74 -29.03
CA ASN A 102 24.86 5.38 -29.80
C ASN A 102 24.47 5.58 -31.27
N LEU A 103 23.77 4.61 -31.87
CA LEU A 103 23.18 4.73 -33.21
C LEU A 103 22.12 5.83 -33.25
N ASN A 104 21.28 5.94 -32.22
CA ASN A 104 20.30 7.02 -32.14
C ASN A 104 20.97 8.40 -32.15
N CYS A 105 22.12 8.55 -31.48
CA CYS A 105 22.93 9.76 -31.54
C CYS A 105 23.53 9.99 -32.94
N LEU A 106 24.10 8.96 -33.56
CA LEU A 106 24.71 9.03 -34.89
C LEU A 106 23.69 9.46 -35.96
N TYR A 107 22.48 8.92 -35.88
CA TYR A 107 21.37 9.23 -36.78
C TYR A 107 20.51 10.41 -36.30
N SER A 108 20.97 11.23 -35.35
CA SER A 108 20.22 12.38 -34.82
C SER A 108 19.72 13.34 -35.90
N TYR A 109 20.50 13.56 -36.97
CA TYR A 109 20.06 14.38 -38.11
C TYR A 109 18.90 13.73 -38.88
N LEU A 110 18.99 12.44 -39.17
CA LEU A 110 17.92 11.67 -39.83
C LEU A 110 16.66 11.61 -38.95
N ASN A 111 16.82 11.36 -37.65
CA ASN A 111 15.73 11.32 -36.68
C ASN A 111 14.98 12.68 -36.59
N ASN A 112 15.71 13.80 -36.54
CA ASN A 112 15.10 15.13 -36.37
C ASN A 112 14.56 15.74 -37.68
N GLN A 113 15.22 15.53 -38.82
CA GLN A 113 14.83 16.17 -40.08
C GLN A 113 13.92 15.32 -40.95
N TYR A 114 14.04 13.99 -40.84
CA TYR A 114 13.31 13.05 -41.67
C TYR A 114 12.18 12.41 -40.88
N VAL A 115 12.52 11.63 -39.84
CA VAL A 115 11.54 10.87 -39.05
C VAL A 115 10.49 11.75 -38.37
N GLN A 116 10.86 12.92 -37.84
CA GLN A 116 9.90 13.87 -37.26
C GLN A 116 9.03 14.60 -38.29
N LYS A 117 9.47 14.77 -39.54
CA LYS A 117 8.64 15.36 -40.60
C LYS A 117 7.67 14.35 -41.20
N THR A 118 8.00 13.06 -41.14
CA THR A 118 7.14 11.94 -41.58
C THR A 118 6.22 11.45 -40.46
N LYS A 119 6.47 11.81 -39.18
CA LYS A 119 5.47 11.69 -38.09
C LYS A 119 4.31 12.62 -38.45
N MET A 120 3.14 12.06 -38.75
CA MET A 120 1.91 12.77 -39.16
C MET A 120 1.80 14.15 -38.49
N THR A 121 1.69 15.18 -39.31
CA THR A 121 1.43 16.55 -38.85
C THR A 121 0.12 16.57 -38.06
N GLU A 122 0.00 17.40 -37.02
CA GLU A 122 -1.27 17.55 -36.26
C GLU A 122 -2.47 17.85 -37.19
N ALA A 123 -2.22 18.40 -38.39
CA ALA A 123 -3.20 18.62 -39.44
C ALA A 123 -3.81 17.32 -40.02
N ASP A 124 -3.04 16.22 -40.13
CA ASP A 124 -3.51 14.94 -40.69
C ASP A 124 -4.40 14.16 -39.70
N ILE A 125 -4.25 14.44 -38.40
CA ILE A 125 -5.11 13.90 -37.34
C ILE A 125 -6.43 14.69 -37.26
N MET A 126 -6.41 15.98 -37.62
CA MET A 126 -7.56 16.88 -37.50
C MET A 126 -8.54 16.79 -38.69
N TYR A 127 -8.03 16.54 -39.89
CA TYR A 127 -8.84 16.28 -41.10
C TYR A 127 -8.62 14.85 -41.54
N GLY A 128 -9.47 13.93 -41.08
CA GLY A 128 -9.37 12.49 -41.34
C GLY A 128 -9.16 12.14 -42.82
N GLY A 129 -7.90 12.06 -43.22
CA GLY A 129 -7.48 11.60 -44.54
C GLY A 129 -7.85 10.13 -44.68
N THR A 130 -8.57 9.81 -45.75
CA THR A 130 -9.04 8.49 -46.13
C THR A 130 -7.89 7.56 -46.55
N HIS A 131 -7.02 7.21 -45.61
CA HIS A 131 -6.15 6.05 -45.70
C HIS A 131 -6.49 5.11 -44.54
N SER A 132 -7.53 4.32 -44.80
CA SER A 132 -7.87 3.13 -44.05
C SER A 132 -6.69 2.18 -43.96
N HIS A 133 -6.35 1.78 -42.73
CA HIS A 133 -5.67 0.52 -42.40
C HIS A 133 -4.38 0.19 -43.19
N ASP A 134 -3.28 0.84 -42.82
CA ASP A 134 -2.05 0.05 -42.65
C ASP A 134 -1.29 0.53 -41.41
N SER A 135 -1.24 -0.34 -40.40
CA SER A 135 -0.63 -0.07 -39.10
C SER A 135 0.84 -0.51 -39.05
N GLY A 136 1.50 -0.62 -40.21
CA GLY A 136 2.81 -1.26 -40.36
C GLY A 136 4.03 -0.34 -40.37
N ASP A 137 3.95 0.89 -40.87
CA ASP A 137 5.14 1.74 -41.09
C ASP A 137 4.97 3.15 -40.53
N ARG A 138 4.70 3.25 -39.22
CA ARG A 138 5.13 4.47 -38.51
C ARG A 138 6.66 4.48 -38.53
N MET A 139 7.27 5.41 -39.26
CA MET A 139 8.71 5.62 -39.18
C MET A 139 9.10 5.93 -37.73
N LEU A 140 9.78 4.98 -37.11
CA LEU A 140 10.33 5.09 -35.76
C LEU A 140 11.73 5.70 -35.82
N GLU A 141 12.15 6.39 -34.76
CA GLU A 141 13.53 6.84 -34.64
C GLU A 141 14.47 5.62 -34.64
N ILE A 142 15.69 5.73 -35.14
CA ILE A 142 16.59 4.56 -35.30
C ILE A 142 16.82 3.82 -33.97
N GLY A 143 16.88 4.52 -32.84
CA GLY A 143 16.93 3.88 -31.52
C GLY A 143 15.65 3.14 -31.13
N GLU A 144 14.48 3.67 -31.51
CA GLU A 144 13.16 3.04 -31.29
C GLU A 144 12.99 1.81 -32.20
N LEU A 145 13.39 1.94 -33.47
CA LEU A 145 13.38 0.86 -34.46
C LEU A 145 14.25 -0.31 -34.01
N GLY A 146 15.47 -0.04 -33.52
CA GLY A 146 16.34 -1.10 -33.01
C GLY A 146 15.70 -1.89 -31.87
N LEU A 147 14.97 -1.22 -30.98
CA LEU A 147 14.29 -1.87 -29.86
C LEU A 147 13.03 -2.63 -30.28
N ASP A 148 12.29 -2.12 -31.28
CA ASP A 148 11.16 -2.85 -31.88
C ASP A 148 11.63 -4.13 -32.61
N ILE A 149 12.74 -4.06 -33.35
CA ILE A 149 13.37 -5.22 -33.99
C ILE A 149 13.81 -6.23 -32.91
N TRP A 150 14.44 -5.76 -31.82
CA TRP A 150 14.81 -6.63 -30.70
C TRP A 150 13.57 -7.30 -30.06
N GLN A 151 12.47 -6.58 -29.92
CA GLN A 151 11.20 -7.12 -29.44
C GLN A 151 10.72 -8.26 -30.33
N ARG A 152 10.62 -8.00 -31.64
CA ARG A 152 9.97 -8.88 -32.60
C ARG A 152 10.79 -10.12 -32.91
N GLU A 153 12.07 -9.95 -33.16
CA GLU A 153 12.94 -11.01 -33.67
C GLU A 153 13.60 -11.83 -32.55
N LEU A 154 13.70 -11.29 -31.33
CA LEU A 154 14.45 -11.95 -30.25
C LEU A 154 13.61 -12.19 -28.99
N ILE A 155 12.86 -11.19 -28.50
CA ILE A 155 12.03 -11.39 -27.30
C ILE A 155 10.84 -12.30 -27.58
N ILE A 156 10.02 -12.03 -28.60
CA ILE A 156 8.80 -12.81 -28.88
C ILE A 156 9.10 -14.32 -29.08
N PRO A 157 10.11 -14.73 -29.88
CA PRO A 157 10.41 -16.15 -30.07
C PRO A 157 10.92 -16.84 -28.80
N LEU A 158 11.70 -16.12 -27.97
CA LEU A 158 12.32 -16.67 -26.76
C LEU A 158 11.48 -16.44 -25.50
N GLN A 159 10.36 -15.74 -25.57
CA GLN A 159 9.60 -15.25 -24.41
C GLN A 159 9.22 -16.37 -23.43
N ASN A 160 8.78 -17.52 -23.94
CA ASN A 160 8.34 -18.64 -23.13
C ASN A 160 9.53 -19.31 -22.41
N ARG A 161 10.65 -19.50 -23.11
CA ARG A 161 11.88 -20.08 -22.54
C ARG A 161 12.49 -19.14 -21.50
N LEU A 162 12.61 -17.85 -21.83
CA LEU A 162 13.14 -16.83 -20.91
C LEU A 162 12.25 -16.69 -19.67
N ALA A 163 10.92 -16.65 -19.84
CA ALA A 163 10.00 -16.60 -18.71
C ALA A 163 10.14 -17.83 -17.82
N ALA A 164 10.16 -19.04 -18.39
CA ALA A 164 10.32 -20.28 -17.61
C ALA A 164 11.63 -20.33 -16.81
N LEU A 165 12.75 -19.92 -17.40
CA LEU A 165 14.05 -19.88 -16.71
C LEU A 165 14.10 -18.82 -15.62
N LEU A 166 13.58 -17.62 -15.89
CA LEU A 166 13.48 -16.56 -14.89
C LEU A 166 12.64 -17.00 -13.69
N LEU A 167 11.52 -17.69 -13.95
CA LEU A 167 10.66 -18.25 -12.91
C LEU A 167 11.37 -19.35 -12.11
N ALA A 168 12.10 -20.25 -12.79
CA ALA A 168 12.91 -21.28 -12.14
C ALA A 168 13.98 -20.68 -11.22
N CYS A 169 14.70 -19.64 -11.66
CA CYS A 169 15.67 -18.93 -10.82
C CYS A 169 15.01 -18.27 -9.61
N ILE A 170 13.82 -17.66 -9.76
CA ILE A 170 13.07 -17.09 -8.64
C ILE A 170 12.63 -18.19 -7.66
N LYS A 171 12.23 -19.35 -8.16
CA LYS A 171 11.88 -20.52 -7.35
C LYS A 171 13.08 -21.09 -6.59
N GLN A 172 14.26 -21.17 -7.20
CA GLN A 172 15.51 -21.54 -6.52
C GLN A 172 15.85 -20.56 -5.38
N ASP A 173 15.73 -19.25 -5.62
CA ASP A 173 15.95 -18.21 -4.60
C ASP A 173 14.90 -18.28 -3.47
N ARG A 174 13.68 -18.78 -3.72
CA ARG A 174 12.68 -19.09 -2.67
C ARG A 174 13.06 -20.30 -1.82
N CYS A 175 13.67 -21.31 -2.42
CA CYS A 175 14.17 -22.51 -1.73
C CYS A 175 15.52 -22.29 -1.04
N ASN A 176 16.04 -21.07 -0.97
CA ASN A 176 17.38 -20.74 -0.49
C ASN A 176 18.51 -21.51 -1.21
N GLN A 177 18.27 -21.88 -2.47
CA GLN A 177 19.28 -22.49 -3.34
C GLN A 177 20.06 -21.39 -4.07
N ASN A 178 21.34 -21.65 -4.37
CA ASN A 178 22.12 -20.74 -5.19
C ASN A 178 21.46 -20.65 -6.58
N THR A 179 21.18 -19.42 -7.02
CA THR A 179 20.64 -19.19 -8.36
C THR A 179 21.71 -19.50 -9.41
N ASP A 180 21.35 -20.27 -10.43
CA ASP A 180 22.27 -20.63 -11.52
C ASP A 180 22.81 -19.40 -12.28
N SER A 181 22.03 -18.31 -12.31
CA SER A 181 22.41 -17.03 -12.90
C SER A 181 22.59 -15.94 -11.84
N PRO A 182 23.55 -15.00 -12.01
CA PRO A 182 23.75 -13.92 -11.07
C PRO A 182 22.54 -12.98 -11.05
N THR A 183 22.25 -12.40 -9.88
CA THR A 183 21.10 -11.50 -9.68
C THR A 183 21.07 -10.33 -10.67
N THR A 184 22.24 -9.84 -11.09
CA THR A 184 22.38 -8.77 -12.10
C THR A 184 21.86 -9.18 -13.46
N THR A 185 22.09 -10.42 -13.88
CA THR A 185 21.59 -10.98 -15.14
C THR A 185 20.07 -11.12 -15.10
N ILE A 186 19.52 -11.74 -14.06
CA ILE A 186 18.06 -11.92 -13.89
C ILE A 186 17.35 -10.57 -13.93
N ARG A 187 17.87 -9.60 -13.16
CA ARG A 187 17.38 -8.23 -13.15
C ARG A 187 17.49 -7.62 -14.56
N GLY A 188 18.66 -7.71 -15.19
CA GLY A 188 18.91 -7.19 -16.52
C GLY A 188 17.94 -7.70 -17.59
N VAL A 189 17.63 -9.00 -17.60
CA VAL A 189 16.63 -9.58 -18.51
C VAL A 189 15.23 -9.04 -18.22
N ILE A 190 14.82 -8.96 -16.95
CA ILE A 190 13.52 -8.38 -16.56
C ILE A 190 13.40 -6.92 -17.02
N PHE A 191 14.44 -6.12 -16.82
CA PHE A 191 14.47 -4.72 -17.26
C PHE A 191 14.46 -4.61 -18.79
N SER A 192 15.01 -5.57 -19.53
CA SER A 192 14.92 -5.58 -21.00
C SER A 192 13.46 -5.62 -21.50
N PHE A 193 12.58 -6.39 -20.85
CA PHE A 193 11.15 -6.43 -21.22
C PHE A 193 10.41 -5.12 -20.96
N ILE A 194 10.96 -4.29 -20.08
CA ILE A 194 10.40 -2.97 -19.73
C ILE A 194 10.95 -1.91 -20.68
N ASP A 195 12.27 -1.86 -20.81
CA ASP A 195 12.99 -0.85 -21.61
C ASP A 195 12.55 -0.87 -23.08
N VAL A 196 12.28 -2.04 -23.65
CA VAL A 196 11.78 -2.18 -25.03
C VAL A 196 10.41 -1.52 -25.23
N ASN A 197 9.53 -1.52 -24.22
CA ASN A 197 8.21 -0.90 -24.32
C ASN A 197 8.20 0.59 -23.97
N MET A 198 9.23 1.11 -23.31
CA MET A 198 9.29 2.52 -22.88
C MET A 198 9.21 3.50 -24.05
N PHE A 199 9.47 3.05 -25.28
CA PHE A 199 9.47 3.86 -26.50
C PHE A 199 8.09 3.99 -27.17
N LYS A 200 7.23 2.96 -27.08
CA LYS A 200 5.88 3.01 -27.67
C LYS A 200 4.93 3.90 -26.88
N ASN A 201 5.06 3.89 -25.55
CA ASN A 201 4.34 4.78 -24.65
C ASN A 201 5.04 4.77 -23.29
N LYS A 202 5.34 5.95 -22.68
CA LYS A 202 6.05 6.07 -21.38
C LYS A 202 5.40 5.32 -20.20
N SER A 203 4.20 4.77 -20.41
CA SER A 203 3.40 4.04 -19.42
C SER A 203 3.01 2.62 -19.84
N SER A 204 3.33 2.16 -21.07
CA SER A 204 2.94 0.82 -21.49
C SER A 204 3.92 -0.23 -20.96
N LEU A 205 3.40 -1.17 -20.17
CA LEU A 205 4.14 -2.31 -19.63
C LEU A 205 3.57 -3.64 -20.19
N GLU A 206 2.85 -3.57 -21.31
CA GLU A 206 2.05 -4.67 -21.84
C GLU A 206 2.86 -5.94 -22.13
N LEU A 207 4.07 -5.83 -22.69
CA LEU A 207 4.91 -7.02 -22.93
C LEU A 207 5.33 -7.67 -21.61
N PHE A 208 5.80 -6.90 -20.64
CA PHE A 208 6.17 -7.42 -19.33
C PHE A 208 4.97 -8.09 -18.64
N GLU A 209 3.80 -7.43 -18.70
CA GLU A 209 2.55 -7.94 -18.13
C GLU A 209 2.12 -9.27 -18.76
N ASN A 210 2.15 -9.36 -20.08
CA ASN A 210 1.68 -10.52 -20.83
C ASN A 210 2.68 -11.68 -20.81
N VAL A 211 3.98 -11.40 -20.91
CA VAL A 211 5.02 -12.43 -21.01
C VAL A 211 5.41 -12.98 -19.65
N PHE A 212 5.58 -12.11 -18.64
CA PHE A 212 6.25 -12.49 -17.40
C PHE A 212 5.38 -12.31 -16.16
N GLU A 213 4.70 -11.18 -16.01
CA GLU A 213 4.00 -10.88 -14.75
C GLU A 213 2.83 -11.82 -14.47
N LYS A 214 2.01 -12.12 -15.48
CA LYS A 214 0.88 -13.07 -15.32
C LYS A 214 1.37 -14.45 -14.89
N ALA A 215 2.42 -14.96 -15.55
CA ALA A 215 3.02 -16.25 -15.21
C ALA A 215 3.66 -16.22 -13.80
N LEU A 216 4.37 -15.14 -13.46
CA LEU A 216 4.96 -14.95 -12.15
C LEU A 216 3.90 -14.93 -11.05
N ILE A 217 2.81 -14.18 -11.21
CA ILE A 217 1.72 -14.12 -10.22
C ILE A 217 1.07 -15.49 -10.03
N LEU A 218 0.86 -16.24 -11.12
CA LEU A 218 0.25 -17.56 -11.08
C LEU A 218 1.15 -18.54 -10.30
N GLU A 219 2.41 -18.69 -10.71
CA GLU A 219 3.34 -19.62 -10.06
C GLU A 219 3.64 -19.24 -8.62
N THR A 220 3.77 -17.94 -8.33
CA THR A 220 3.94 -17.44 -6.95
C THR A 220 2.72 -17.78 -6.09
N GLY A 221 1.52 -17.65 -6.66
CA GLY A 221 0.28 -18.03 -5.99
C GLY A 221 0.23 -19.53 -5.67
N GLU A 222 0.53 -20.37 -6.65
CA GLU A 222 0.52 -21.84 -6.49
C GLU A 222 1.61 -22.32 -5.51
N PHE A 223 2.82 -21.77 -5.60
CA PHE A 223 3.92 -22.07 -4.70
C PHE A 223 3.54 -21.77 -3.24
N TYR A 224 3.05 -20.55 -2.96
CA TYR A 224 2.71 -20.17 -1.60
C TYR A 224 1.42 -20.81 -1.09
N SER A 225 0.47 -21.16 -1.96
CA SER A 225 -0.74 -21.93 -1.58
C SER A 225 -0.36 -23.35 -1.13
N SER A 226 0.56 -24.00 -1.86
CA SER A 226 1.09 -25.32 -1.51
C SER A 226 1.94 -25.28 -0.23
N GLU A 227 2.84 -24.29 -0.10
CA GLU A 227 3.68 -24.11 1.10
C GLU A 227 2.81 -23.80 2.33
N ALA A 228 1.79 -22.95 2.20
CA ALA A 228 0.88 -22.64 3.30
C ALA A 228 0.11 -23.88 3.78
N SER A 229 -0.37 -24.71 2.85
CA SER A 229 -1.05 -25.97 3.18
C SER A 229 -0.13 -26.95 3.89
N ALA A 230 1.14 -27.06 3.46
CA ALA A 230 2.14 -27.91 4.11
C ALA A 230 2.46 -27.43 5.54
N ILE A 231 2.67 -26.12 5.73
CA ILE A 231 2.94 -25.55 7.06
C ILE A 231 1.77 -25.78 8.02
N LEU A 232 0.52 -25.65 7.56
CA LEU A 232 -0.67 -25.89 8.39
C LEU A 232 -0.85 -27.36 8.79
N GLN A 233 -0.29 -28.31 8.04
CA GLN A 233 -0.31 -29.73 8.43
C GLN A 233 0.72 -30.05 9.51
N GLU A 234 1.85 -29.34 9.53
CA GLU A 234 2.96 -29.61 10.44
C GLU A 234 2.94 -28.77 11.71
N CYS A 235 2.30 -27.60 11.69
CA CYS A 235 2.41 -26.58 12.72
C CYS A 235 1.05 -26.10 13.21
N ASP A 236 1.04 -25.53 14.42
CA ASP A 236 -0.13 -24.82 14.92
C ASP A 236 -0.35 -23.48 14.18
N VAL A 237 -1.52 -22.88 14.39
CA VAL A 237 -1.89 -21.63 13.70
C VAL A 237 -0.99 -20.46 14.12
N SER A 238 -0.48 -20.45 15.35
CA SER A 238 0.44 -19.41 15.84
C SER A 238 1.78 -19.44 15.10
N GLN A 239 2.42 -20.61 15.00
CA GLN A 239 3.65 -20.83 14.25
C GLN A 239 3.44 -20.62 12.74
N TYR A 240 2.29 -21.03 12.21
CA TYR A 240 1.91 -20.75 10.83
C TYR A 240 1.92 -19.24 10.56
N MET A 241 1.27 -18.42 11.40
CA MET A 241 1.24 -16.97 11.20
C MET A 241 2.64 -16.36 11.21
N GLU A 242 3.53 -16.81 12.08
CA GLU A 242 4.92 -16.30 12.14
C GLU A 242 5.72 -16.67 10.89
N LYS A 243 5.65 -17.93 10.47
CA LYS A 243 6.29 -18.39 9.24
C LYS A 243 5.77 -17.61 8.04
N VAL A 244 4.45 -17.41 7.92
CA VAL A 244 3.86 -16.63 6.84
C VAL A 244 4.33 -15.17 6.87
N ILE A 245 4.37 -14.51 8.04
CA ILE A 245 4.87 -13.13 8.14
C ILE A 245 6.33 -13.04 7.68
N ASN A 246 7.18 -13.99 8.09
CA ASN A 246 8.57 -14.03 7.67
C ASN A 246 8.68 -14.25 6.15
N ARG A 247 7.94 -15.20 5.58
CA ARG A 247 7.90 -15.44 4.13
C ARG A 247 7.43 -14.23 3.34
N LEU A 248 6.41 -13.52 3.82
CA LEU A 248 5.94 -12.27 3.19
C LEU A 248 7.02 -11.18 3.22
N SER A 249 7.80 -11.10 4.30
CA SER A 249 8.91 -10.15 4.41
C SER A 249 10.07 -10.50 3.47
N GLU A 250 10.40 -11.79 3.34
CA GLU A 250 11.38 -12.30 2.40
C GLU A 250 10.95 -12.03 0.96
N GLU A 251 9.70 -12.30 0.62
CA GLU A 251 9.17 -12.05 -0.73
C GLU A 251 9.13 -10.57 -1.07
N LYS A 252 8.86 -9.70 -0.09
CA LYS A 252 8.96 -8.25 -0.27
C LYS A 252 10.39 -7.83 -0.59
N LEU A 253 11.38 -8.39 0.09
CA LEU A 253 12.80 -8.11 -0.16
C LEU A 253 13.24 -8.67 -1.52
N ARG A 254 12.81 -9.89 -1.85
CA ARG A 254 13.02 -10.53 -3.16
C ARG A 254 12.43 -9.70 -4.31
N ALA A 255 11.21 -9.18 -4.12
CA ALA A 255 10.59 -8.29 -5.09
C ALA A 255 11.42 -7.02 -5.31
N THR A 256 11.99 -6.41 -4.25
CA THR A 256 12.87 -5.24 -4.43
C THR A 256 14.21 -5.57 -5.11
N LYS A 257 14.71 -6.81 -4.93
CA LYS A 257 15.94 -7.31 -5.54
C LYS A 257 15.77 -7.49 -7.06
N PHE A 258 14.71 -8.17 -7.49
CA PHE A 258 14.53 -8.60 -8.88
C PHE A 258 13.57 -7.74 -9.72
N LEU A 259 12.58 -7.10 -9.09
CA LEU A 259 11.47 -6.45 -9.81
C LEU A 259 11.48 -4.92 -9.68
N PRO A 260 10.72 -4.21 -10.54
CA PRO A 260 10.61 -2.76 -10.47
C PRO A 260 9.81 -2.28 -9.25
N PRO A 261 10.06 -1.06 -8.74
CA PRO A 261 9.45 -0.54 -7.50
C PRO A 261 7.91 -0.43 -7.48
N ARG A 262 7.25 -0.45 -8.64
CA ARG A 262 5.82 -0.15 -8.77
C ARG A 262 4.87 -1.33 -8.56
N ARG A 263 5.36 -2.56 -8.40
CA ARG A 263 4.49 -3.75 -8.35
C ARG A 263 4.52 -4.40 -6.97
N ARG A 264 3.40 -4.27 -6.25
CA ARG A 264 3.18 -4.91 -4.95
C ARG A 264 2.31 -6.14 -5.17
N PHE A 265 2.84 -7.32 -4.88
CA PHE A 265 2.06 -8.55 -4.88
C PHE A 265 0.99 -8.48 -3.78
N LYS A 266 -0.27 -8.72 -4.15
CA LYS A 266 -1.33 -9.03 -3.20
C LYS A 266 -1.36 -10.55 -3.08
N THR A 267 -0.98 -11.07 -1.92
CA THR A 267 -0.69 -12.50 -1.74
C THR A 267 -1.98 -13.32 -1.60
N LYS A 268 -2.15 -14.29 -2.52
CA LYS A 268 -3.16 -15.37 -2.45
C LYS A 268 -3.02 -16.23 -1.18
N MET A 269 -1.81 -16.32 -0.63
CA MET A 269 -1.45 -17.16 0.54
C MET A 269 -2.38 -16.99 1.75
N ILE A 270 -2.91 -15.79 1.99
CA ILE A 270 -3.77 -15.52 3.15
C ILE A 270 -5.25 -15.78 2.82
N ALA A 271 -5.65 -15.65 1.55
CA ALA A 271 -7.04 -15.78 1.15
C ALA A 271 -7.55 -17.22 1.24
N ASP A 272 -6.71 -18.20 0.87
CA ASP A 272 -7.09 -19.62 0.81
C ASP A 272 -7.33 -20.23 2.21
N HIS A 273 -6.61 -19.77 3.24
CA HIS A 273 -6.69 -20.29 4.62
C HIS A 273 -7.34 -19.31 5.61
N LEU A 274 -8.05 -18.30 5.09
CA LEU A 274 -8.73 -17.29 5.90
C LEU A 274 -9.79 -17.89 6.84
N ALA A 275 -10.47 -18.96 6.40
CA ALA A 275 -11.43 -19.69 7.23
C ALA A 275 -10.79 -20.33 8.47
N THR A 276 -9.61 -20.94 8.31
CA THR A 276 -8.84 -21.54 9.42
C THR A 276 -8.38 -20.49 10.41
N LEU A 277 -7.87 -19.35 9.93
CA LEU A 277 -7.51 -18.22 10.79
C LEU A 277 -8.72 -17.66 11.55
N HIS A 278 -9.90 -17.60 10.90
CA HIS A 278 -11.14 -17.17 11.54
C HIS A 278 -11.67 -18.15 12.57
N ALA A 279 -11.42 -19.46 12.41
CA ALA A 279 -11.82 -20.47 13.38
C ALA A 279 -11.05 -20.35 14.70
N GLU A 280 -9.77 -19.98 14.66
CA GLU A 280 -8.92 -19.79 15.86
C GLU A 280 -9.06 -18.41 16.51
N ALA A 281 -9.58 -17.41 15.79
CA ALA A 281 -9.73 -16.06 16.31
C ALA A 281 -10.51 -15.95 17.64
N PRO A 282 -11.62 -16.67 17.87
CA PRO A 282 -12.34 -16.64 19.15
C PRO A 282 -11.49 -17.15 20.32
N ALA A 283 -10.72 -18.23 20.12
CA ALA A 283 -9.87 -18.79 21.17
C ALA A 283 -8.73 -17.83 21.53
N MET A 284 -8.07 -17.23 20.54
CA MET A 284 -7.00 -16.24 20.73
C MET A 284 -7.49 -14.97 21.45
N VAL A 285 -8.69 -14.49 21.09
CA VAL A 285 -9.32 -13.35 21.77
C VAL A 285 -9.70 -13.72 23.22
N ALA A 286 -10.26 -14.91 23.44
CA ALA A 286 -10.65 -15.37 24.78
C ALA A 286 -9.46 -15.51 25.75
N GLN A 287 -8.31 -15.97 25.24
CA GLN A 287 -7.07 -16.11 25.98
C GLN A 287 -6.26 -14.81 26.07
N GLU A 288 -6.68 -13.73 25.41
CA GLU A 288 -5.97 -12.45 25.31
C GLU A 288 -4.50 -12.59 24.85
N ASN A 289 -4.23 -13.53 23.93
CA ASN A 289 -2.88 -13.76 23.42
C ASN A 289 -2.43 -12.62 22.49
N THR A 290 -1.74 -11.64 23.06
CA THR A 290 -1.38 -10.38 22.39
C THR A 290 -0.44 -10.55 21.21
N ARG A 291 0.49 -11.52 21.27
CA ARG A 291 1.44 -11.83 20.20
C ARG A 291 0.70 -12.33 18.96
N ASP A 292 -0.16 -13.33 19.14
CA ASP A 292 -0.87 -13.96 18.04
C ASP A 292 -1.97 -13.06 17.46
N LEU A 293 -2.65 -12.27 18.31
CA LEU A 293 -3.59 -11.25 17.85
C LEU A 293 -2.90 -10.18 16.98
N GLY A 294 -1.70 -9.76 17.36
CA GLY A 294 -0.90 -8.81 16.57
C GLY A 294 -0.48 -9.39 15.22
N ASN A 295 -0.05 -10.66 15.20
CA ASN A 295 0.31 -11.36 13.96
C ASN A 295 -0.91 -11.55 13.04
N MET A 296 -2.03 -11.99 13.60
CA MET A 296 -3.28 -12.17 12.87
C MET A 296 -3.78 -10.86 12.27
N TYR A 297 -3.69 -9.74 13.01
CA TYR A 297 -4.04 -8.41 12.47
C TYR A 297 -3.17 -8.01 11.28
N LYS A 298 -1.84 -8.19 11.38
CA LYS A 298 -0.91 -7.87 10.28
C LYS A 298 -1.26 -8.62 9.00
N LEU A 299 -1.61 -9.91 9.12
CA LEU A 299 -2.00 -10.75 7.99
C LEU A 299 -3.35 -10.34 7.43
N LEU A 300 -4.39 -10.29 8.27
CA LEU A 300 -5.77 -10.03 7.84
C LEU A 300 -6.01 -8.60 7.32
N LYS A 301 -5.20 -7.62 7.74
CA LYS A 301 -5.28 -6.24 7.21
C LYS A 301 -4.98 -6.17 5.71
N THR A 302 -4.18 -7.11 5.19
CA THR A 302 -3.85 -7.15 3.75
C THR A 302 -5.01 -7.66 2.89
N VAL A 303 -5.96 -8.37 3.50
CA VAL A 303 -7.12 -8.95 2.82
C VAL A 303 -8.35 -8.07 3.04
N HIS A 304 -9.05 -7.74 1.96
CA HIS A 304 -10.28 -6.96 2.05
C HIS A 304 -11.33 -7.71 2.90
N GLY A 305 -11.82 -7.08 3.97
CA GLY A 305 -12.80 -7.68 4.87
C GLY A 305 -12.24 -8.73 5.85
N GLY A 306 -10.95 -9.04 5.80
CA GLY A 306 -10.34 -10.08 6.66
C GLY A 306 -10.44 -9.76 8.15
N VAL A 307 -10.30 -8.51 8.57
CA VAL A 307 -10.36 -8.15 10.00
C VAL A 307 -11.78 -8.20 10.60
N SER A 308 -12.83 -8.36 9.78
CA SER A 308 -14.22 -8.23 10.22
C SER A 308 -14.63 -9.24 11.30
N VAL A 309 -14.14 -10.48 11.23
CA VAL A 309 -14.40 -11.52 12.23
C VAL A 309 -13.69 -11.18 13.54
N MET A 310 -12.41 -10.76 13.50
CA MET A 310 -11.68 -10.33 14.69
C MET A 310 -12.38 -9.18 15.41
N VAL A 311 -12.86 -8.19 14.65
CA VAL A 311 -13.58 -7.02 15.20
C VAL A 311 -14.84 -7.48 15.94
N LYS A 312 -15.63 -8.40 15.37
CA LYS A 312 -16.82 -8.97 16.01
C LYS A 312 -16.47 -9.77 17.27
N GLN A 313 -15.45 -10.62 17.22
CA GLN A 313 -15.02 -11.43 18.36
C GLN A 313 -14.49 -10.55 19.50
N LEU A 314 -13.69 -9.53 19.19
CA LEU A 314 -13.22 -8.59 20.20
C LEU A 314 -14.37 -7.79 20.82
N GLN A 315 -15.33 -7.33 20.01
CA GLN A 315 -16.52 -6.62 20.51
C GLN A 315 -17.29 -7.48 21.53
N GLU A 316 -17.55 -8.75 21.20
CA GLU A 316 -18.29 -9.64 22.08
C GLU A 316 -17.48 -9.99 23.34
N HIS A 317 -16.17 -10.21 23.21
CA HIS A 317 -15.29 -10.45 24.35
C HIS A 317 -15.24 -9.27 25.33
N ILE A 318 -15.07 -8.05 24.81
CA ILE A 318 -15.07 -6.82 25.63
C ILE A 318 -16.42 -6.69 26.34
N LYS A 319 -17.53 -6.95 25.64
CA LYS A 319 -18.87 -6.91 26.22
C LYS A 319 -19.01 -7.91 27.37
N GLN A 320 -18.58 -9.16 27.18
CA GLN A 320 -18.63 -10.18 28.23
C GLN A 320 -17.78 -9.79 29.43
N LYS A 321 -16.55 -9.32 29.23
CA LYS A 321 -15.65 -8.86 30.30
C LYS A 321 -16.20 -7.64 31.03
N GLY A 322 -16.81 -6.70 30.32
CA GLY A 322 -17.49 -5.54 30.92
C GLY A 322 -18.71 -5.94 31.75
N LEU A 323 -19.51 -6.89 31.28
CA LEU A 323 -20.63 -7.44 32.05
C LEU A 323 -20.16 -8.23 33.28
N GLN A 324 -19.09 -9.02 33.16
CA GLN A 324 -18.50 -9.74 34.30
C GLN A 324 -17.94 -8.78 35.36
N ALA A 325 -17.34 -7.65 34.95
CA ALA A 325 -16.83 -6.64 35.86
C ALA A 325 -17.93 -5.89 36.63
N THR A 326 -19.18 -5.93 36.14
CA THR A 326 -20.33 -5.21 36.72
C THR A 326 -21.33 -6.14 37.41
N ASN A 327 -21.44 -7.40 36.96
CA ASN A 327 -22.22 -8.45 37.59
C ASN A 327 -21.44 -9.01 38.78
N ASN A 328 -21.76 -8.55 39.99
CA ASN A 328 -21.35 -9.04 41.34
C ASN A 328 -20.93 -7.92 42.32
N LEU A 329 -21.16 -6.65 41.97
CA LEU A 329 -20.90 -5.54 42.88
C LEU A 329 -21.84 -5.59 44.10
N LYS A 330 -21.27 -5.68 45.31
CA LYS A 330 -22.01 -5.74 46.60
C LYS A 330 -21.36 -4.80 47.62
N GLY A 331 -22.16 -4.30 48.57
CA GLY A 331 -21.72 -3.42 49.66
C GLY A 331 -22.04 -1.94 49.42
N ASP A 332 -21.50 -1.07 50.27
CA ASP A 332 -21.85 0.36 50.28
C ASP A 332 -21.15 1.18 49.18
N ASN A 333 -20.03 0.69 48.64
CA ASN A 333 -19.22 1.41 47.64
C ASN A 333 -19.49 1.00 46.18
N VAL A 334 -20.68 0.45 45.90
CA VAL A 334 -21.08 -0.03 44.56
C VAL A 334 -20.90 1.04 43.46
N PRO A 335 -21.24 2.33 43.65
CA PRO A 335 -21.04 3.35 42.62
C PRO A 335 -19.57 3.51 42.18
N ALA A 336 -18.63 3.55 43.13
CA ALA A 336 -17.21 3.68 42.80
C ALA A 336 -16.66 2.41 42.16
N GLN A 337 -17.00 1.25 42.71
CA GLN A 337 -16.59 -0.03 42.12
C GLN A 337 -17.08 -0.17 40.68
N PHE A 338 -18.31 0.26 40.39
CA PHE A 338 -18.89 0.22 39.04
C PHE A 338 -18.09 1.08 38.06
N VAL A 339 -17.90 2.37 38.38
CA VAL A 339 -17.23 3.32 37.47
C VAL A 339 -15.76 2.96 37.30
N GLU A 340 -15.04 2.68 38.40
CA GLU A 340 -13.61 2.34 38.33
C GLU A 340 -13.35 1.01 37.62
N SER A 341 -14.20 -0.01 37.79
CA SER A 341 -14.05 -1.29 37.09
C SER A 341 -14.27 -1.13 35.59
N LEU A 342 -15.29 -0.36 35.18
CA LEU A 342 -15.54 -0.09 33.76
C LEU A 342 -14.40 0.72 33.12
N LEU A 343 -13.86 1.71 33.83
CA LEU A 343 -12.72 2.50 33.36
C LEU A 343 -11.47 1.63 33.17
N LYS A 344 -11.19 0.72 34.11
CA LYS A 344 -10.08 -0.24 33.98
C LYS A 344 -10.24 -1.13 32.75
N VAL A 345 -11.44 -1.65 32.51
CA VAL A 345 -11.73 -2.45 31.31
C VAL A 345 -11.56 -1.60 30.05
N HIS A 346 -12.05 -0.37 30.03
CA HIS A 346 -11.95 0.53 28.87
C HIS A 346 -10.51 0.83 28.52
N GLN A 347 -9.72 1.23 29.51
CA GLN A 347 -8.31 1.57 29.34
C GLN A 347 -7.51 0.36 28.86
N LYS A 348 -7.71 -0.82 29.47
CA LYS A 348 -7.04 -2.07 29.06
C LYS A 348 -7.23 -2.36 27.57
N TYR A 349 -8.46 -2.31 27.08
CA TYR A 349 -8.74 -2.62 25.67
C TYR A 349 -8.40 -1.47 24.72
N MET A 350 -8.51 -0.20 25.14
CA MET A 350 -7.97 0.93 24.37
C MET A 350 -6.46 0.79 24.14
N ASP A 351 -5.71 0.45 25.19
CA ASP A 351 -4.26 0.29 25.09
C ASP A 351 -3.90 -0.94 24.25
N MET A 352 -4.66 -2.04 24.37
CA MET A 352 -4.55 -3.19 23.47
C MET A 352 -4.77 -2.79 21.99
N ILE A 353 -5.79 -1.99 21.69
CA ILE A 353 -6.09 -1.53 20.33
C ILE A 353 -5.00 -0.61 19.77
N LYS A 354 -4.50 0.31 20.60
CA LYS A 354 -3.39 1.20 20.21
C LYS A 354 -2.12 0.41 19.89
N ASN A 355 -1.76 -0.53 20.76
CA ASN A 355 -0.49 -1.25 20.68
C ASN A 355 -0.49 -2.37 19.63
N LEU A 356 -1.58 -3.15 19.53
CA LEU A 356 -1.64 -4.33 18.65
C LEU A 356 -2.28 -4.04 17.30
N PHE A 357 -3.32 -3.21 17.28
CA PHE A 357 -4.12 -2.94 16.08
C PHE A 357 -3.82 -1.56 15.46
N SER A 358 -2.71 -0.91 15.85
CA SER A 358 -2.29 0.38 15.27
C SER A 358 -3.38 1.47 15.32
N ASN A 359 -4.22 1.47 16.36
CA ASN A 359 -5.35 2.39 16.50
C ASN A 359 -6.37 2.36 15.33
N ASP A 360 -6.60 1.17 14.79
CA ASP A 360 -7.56 0.93 13.71
C ASP A 360 -9.00 1.30 14.11
N GLN A 361 -9.64 2.13 13.29
CA GLN A 361 -10.96 2.70 13.56
C GLN A 361 -12.06 1.63 13.65
N GLN A 362 -11.90 0.48 12.98
CA GLN A 362 -12.88 -0.61 13.10
C GLN A 362 -12.87 -1.22 14.50
N PHE A 363 -11.68 -1.37 15.09
CA PHE A 363 -11.51 -1.91 16.44
C PHE A 363 -11.92 -0.89 17.51
N VAL A 364 -11.61 0.40 17.30
CA VAL A 364 -12.12 1.49 18.15
C VAL A 364 -13.65 1.52 18.15
N GLY A 365 -14.28 1.44 16.96
CA GLY A 365 -15.73 1.39 16.85
C GLY A 365 -16.36 0.14 17.45
N ALA A 366 -15.66 -1.00 17.45
CA ALA A 366 -16.10 -2.21 18.17
C ALA A 366 -16.04 -2.04 19.69
N LEU A 367 -14.98 -1.43 20.22
CA LEU A 367 -14.88 -1.10 21.64
C LEU A 367 -16.00 -0.15 22.07
N ASP A 368 -16.27 0.89 21.27
CA ASP A 368 -17.36 1.83 21.54
C ASP A 368 -18.72 1.13 21.60
N LYS A 369 -19.04 0.30 20.60
CA LYS A 369 -20.29 -0.48 20.58
C LYS A 369 -20.40 -1.47 21.74
N ALA A 370 -19.28 -2.11 22.12
CA ALA A 370 -19.26 -3.00 23.27
C ALA A 370 -19.58 -2.23 24.55
N PHE A 371 -18.96 -1.06 24.75
CA PHE A 371 -19.19 -0.21 25.93
C PHE A 371 -20.59 0.38 25.97
N GLU A 372 -21.16 0.81 24.84
CA GLU A 372 -22.56 1.20 24.73
C GLU A 372 -23.49 0.06 25.19
N SER A 373 -23.20 -1.18 24.77
CA SER A 373 -23.99 -2.35 25.17
C SER A 373 -23.83 -2.73 26.64
N VAL A 374 -22.64 -2.55 27.24
CA VAL A 374 -22.38 -2.87 28.65
C VAL A 374 -23.00 -1.82 29.57
N ILE A 375 -22.77 -0.54 29.27
CA ILE A 375 -23.22 0.57 30.11
C ILE A 375 -24.75 0.69 30.08
N ASN A 376 -25.38 0.45 28.93
CA ASN A 376 -26.84 0.49 28.81
C ASN A 376 -27.49 -0.89 29.01
N HIS A 377 -26.76 -1.86 29.57
CA HIS A 377 -27.29 -3.19 29.81
C HIS A 377 -28.45 -3.16 30.82
N ARG A 378 -29.55 -3.82 30.46
CA ARG A 378 -30.74 -3.99 31.30
C ARG A 378 -30.97 -5.49 31.50
N VAL A 379 -30.94 -5.96 32.76
CA VAL A 379 -31.17 -7.38 33.12
C VAL A 379 -32.53 -7.89 32.62
N THR A 380 -33.51 -6.98 32.49
CA THR A 380 -34.82 -7.26 31.90
C THR A 380 -35.29 -6.00 31.19
N SER A 381 -35.98 -6.10 30.05
CA SER A 381 -36.42 -4.92 29.27
C SER A 381 -37.33 -3.96 30.04
N ARG A 382 -37.92 -4.41 31.16
CA ARG A 382 -38.75 -3.60 32.08
C ARG A 382 -37.96 -2.87 33.17
N ASN A 383 -36.68 -3.21 33.38
CA ASN A 383 -35.85 -2.59 34.41
C ASN A 383 -35.22 -1.29 33.92
N ILE A 384 -35.20 -0.28 34.80
CA ILE A 384 -34.53 1.00 34.56
C ILE A 384 -33.02 0.74 34.54
N CYS A 385 -32.32 1.33 33.58
CA CYS A 385 -30.86 1.32 33.54
C CYS A 385 -30.32 2.02 34.80
N LYS A 386 -29.53 1.31 35.62
CA LYS A 386 -28.98 1.86 36.87
C LYS A 386 -27.70 2.66 36.64
N SER A 387 -27.04 2.51 35.50
CA SER A 387 -25.76 3.15 35.18
C SER A 387 -25.78 4.69 35.30
N PRO A 388 -26.82 5.41 34.83
CA PRO A 388 -26.95 6.85 35.04
C PRO A 388 -26.97 7.26 36.52
N GLU A 389 -27.67 6.50 37.36
CA GLU A 389 -27.75 6.77 38.81
C GLU A 389 -26.42 6.48 39.50
N LEU A 390 -25.78 5.35 39.17
CA LEU A 390 -24.49 4.95 39.75
C LEU A 390 -23.40 5.95 39.40
N LEU A 391 -23.31 6.40 38.14
CA LEU A 391 -22.36 7.44 37.75
C LEU A 391 -22.61 8.76 38.49
N ALA A 392 -23.88 9.18 38.61
CA ALA A 392 -24.22 10.41 39.33
C ALA A 392 -23.84 10.32 40.82
N LYS A 393 -24.06 9.17 41.47
CA LYS A 393 -23.65 8.92 42.86
C LYS A 393 -22.13 8.90 43.03
N TYR A 394 -21.40 8.34 42.06
CA TYR A 394 -19.94 8.35 42.09
C TYR A 394 -19.40 9.78 42.02
N CYS A 395 -19.87 10.59 41.07
CA CYS A 395 -19.50 12.00 40.99
C CYS A 395 -19.90 12.78 42.26
N ASP A 396 -21.06 12.48 42.85
CA ASP A 396 -21.49 13.07 44.14
C ASP A 396 -20.54 12.71 45.29
N SER A 397 -20.02 11.48 45.32
CA SER A 397 -19.07 11.07 46.35
C SER A 397 -17.71 11.76 46.23
N LEU A 398 -17.23 11.97 44.99
CA LEU A 398 -15.96 12.65 44.73
C LEU A 398 -16.00 14.14 45.05
N LEU A 399 -17.13 14.80 44.79
CA LEU A 399 -17.32 16.25 44.97
C LEU A 399 -17.72 16.65 46.40
N LYS A 400 -17.71 15.73 47.37
CA LYS A 400 -18.02 16.05 48.78
C LYS A 400 -16.78 16.49 49.57
N LYS A 401 -16.96 17.33 50.59
CA LYS A 401 -15.88 17.73 51.53
C LYS A 401 -15.22 16.55 52.25
N SER A 402 -15.94 15.44 52.41
CA SER A 402 -15.48 14.27 53.16
C SER A 402 -14.79 13.19 52.31
N THR A 403 -14.30 13.52 51.12
CA THR A 403 -13.51 12.58 50.29
C THR A 403 -12.14 12.37 50.96
N LYS A 404 -12.12 11.59 52.05
CA LYS A 404 -10.91 11.35 52.85
C LYS A 404 -9.90 10.57 52.01
N GLY A 405 -8.74 11.16 51.77
CA GLY A 405 -7.57 10.47 51.22
C GLY A 405 -7.26 10.68 49.73
N LEU A 406 -7.98 11.54 49.01
CA LEU A 406 -7.63 11.95 47.64
C LEU A 406 -7.22 13.43 47.61
N ASN A 407 -6.21 13.77 46.82
CA ASN A 407 -5.86 15.17 46.55
C ASN A 407 -6.76 15.78 45.44
N GLU A 408 -6.75 17.10 45.30
CA GLU A 408 -7.60 17.81 44.32
C GLU A 408 -7.35 17.35 42.87
N SER A 409 -6.10 17.05 42.51
CA SER A 409 -5.72 16.59 41.18
C SER A 409 -6.31 15.21 40.86
N GLU A 410 -6.21 14.26 41.78
CA GLU A 410 -6.76 12.90 41.64
C GLU A 410 -8.28 12.91 41.51
N VAL A 411 -8.95 13.82 42.23
CA VAL A 411 -10.39 14.01 42.10
C VAL A 411 -10.73 14.53 40.70
N ASP A 412 -9.99 15.53 40.18
CA ASP A 412 -10.25 16.08 38.85
C ASP A 412 -10.00 15.06 37.73
N ASP A 413 -8.96 14.23 37.86
CA ASP A 413 -8.64 13.14 36.94
C ASP A 413 -9.75 12.08 36.94
N LYS A 414 -10.22 11.65 38.12
CA LYS A 414 -11.34 10.70 38.24
C LYS A 414 -12.63 11.27 37.64
N LEU A 415 -12.89 12.57 37.81
CA LEU A 415 -14.03 13.26 37.20
C LEU A 415 -13.87 13.34 35.67
N ALA A 416 -12.66 13.60 35.17
CA ALA A 416 -12.38 13.60 33.73
C ALA A 416 -12.61 12.21 33.11
N GLN A 417 -12.11 11.15 33.76
CA GLN A 417 -12.34 9.76 33.32
C GLN A 417 -13.83 9.38 33.37
N SER A 418 -14.58 9.88 34.36
CA SER A 418 -16.04 9.66 34.46
C SER A 418 -16.79 10.16 33.22
N ILE A 419 -16.27 11.17 32.51
CA ILE A 419 -16.85 11.64 31.25
C ILE A 419 -16.76 10.57 30.15
N THR A 420 -15.74 9.70 30.16
CA THR A 420 -15.64 8.57 29.22
C THR A 420 -16.84 7.64 29.37
N ILE A 421 -17.22 7.29 30.60
CA ILE A 421 -18.42 6.48 30.86
C ILE A 421 -19.69 7.24 30.48
N PHE A 422 -19.77 8.54 30.81
CA PHE A 422 -20.91 9.39 30.49
C PHE A 422 -21.22 9.44 28.97
N LYS A 423 -20.18 9.43 28.12
CA LYS A 423 -20.34 9.47 26.65
C LYS A 423 -21.18 8.31 26.13
N TYR A 424 -21.04 7.13 26.74
CA TYR A 424 -21.72 5.90 26.34
C TYR A 424 -23.10 5.73 26.99
N ILE A 425 -23.56 6.63 27.87
CA ILE A 425 -24.89 6.57 28.46
C ILE A 425 -25.95 7.06 27.47
N ASP A 426 -27.00 6.25 27.26
CA ASP A 426 -28.16 6.61 26.45
C ASP A 426 -29.14 7.52 27.23
N ASP A 427 -29.51 7.10 28.45
CA ASP A 427 -30.49 7.77 29.32
C ASP A 427 -29.88 8.99 30.05
N LYS A 428 -29.38 9.94 29.25
CA LYS A 428 -28.67 11.17 29.67
C LYS A 428 -29.53 12.11 30.52
N ASP A 429 -30.84 12.13 30.28
CA ASP A 429 -31.84 12.86 31.05
C ASP A 429 -32.03 12.29 32.47
N VAL A 430 -32.00 10.96 32.60
CA VAL A 430 -32.02 10.28 33.91
C VAL A 430 -30.77 10.64 34.71
N PHE A 431 -29.58 10.58 34.09
CA PHE A 431 -28.33 11.07 34.72
C PHE A 431 -28.49 12.52 35.19
N GLN A 432 -28.99 13.40 34.31
CA GLN A 432 -29.16 14.82 34.62
C GLN A 432 -30.08 15.03 35.83
N LYS A 433 -31.17 14.27 35.96
CA LYS A 433 -32.10 14.36 37.09
C LYS A 433 -31.42 13.97 38.41
N PHE A 434 -30.69 12.86 38.43
CA PHE A 434 -29.94 12.43 39.62
C PHE A 434 -28.82 13.42 39.97
N TYR A 435 -27.99 13.79 39.00
CA TYR A 435 -26.89 14.73 39.21
C TYR A 435 -27.40 16.09 39.72
N SER A 436 -28.48 16.63 39.13
CA SER A 436 -29.08 17.90 39.59
C SER A 436 -29.56 17.84 41.03
N ARG A 437 -30.15 16.71 41.44
CA ARG A 437 -30.61 16.50 42.82
C ARG A 437 -29.43 16.41 43.79
N HIS A 438 -28.38 15.70 43.42
CA HIS A 438 -27.15 15.59 44.21
C HIS A 438 -26.45 16.95 44.35
N LEU A 439 -26.29 17.69 43.24
CA LEU A 439 -25.74 19.04 43.24
C LEU A 439 -26.56 19.98 44.16
N ALA A 440 -27.88 20.01 44.04
CA ALA A 440 -28.74 20.83 44.89
C ALA A 440 -28.56 20.49 46.38
N LYS A 441 -28.50 19.20 46.71
CA LYS A 441 -28.27 18.74 48.09
C LYS A 441 -26.90 19.18 48.60
N ARG A 442 -25.83 19.02 47.81
CA ARG A 442 -24.47 19.42 48.21
C ARG A 442 -24.37 20.93 48.42
N LEU A 443 -25.01 21.74 47.57
CA LEU A 443 -25.04 23.20 47.73
C LEU A 443 -25.81 23.60 49.00
N ILE A 444 -27.04 23.12 49.18
CA ILE A 444 -27.89 23.46 50.35
C ILE A 444 -27.22 23.04 51.67
N GLN A 445 -26.60 21.85 51.70
CA GLN A 445 -25.96 21.32 52.90
C GLN A 445 -24.50 21.79 53.06
N GLN A 446 -24.01 22.66 52.18
CA GLN A 446 -22.61 23.13 52.12
C GLN A 446 -21.59 21.98 52.16
N GLN A 447 -21.91 20.87 51.50
CA GLN A 447 -21.08 19.66 51.44
C GLN A 447 -20.16 19.62 50.22
N SER A 448 -20.24 20.57 49.29
CA SER A 448 -19.36 20.63 48.11
C SER A 448 -17.90 20.86 48.52
N HIS A 449 -17.00 20.11 47.88
CA HIS A 449 -15.55 20.20 48.07
C HIS A 449 -15.02 21.60 47.69
N SER A 450 -15.33 22.06 46.48
CA SER A 450 -15.05 23.42 45.99
C SER A 450 -16.08 23.84 44.94
N MET A 451 -16.42 25.13 44.87
CA MET A 451 -17.33 25.67 43.85
C MET A 451 -16.70 25.61 42.44
N ASP A 452 -15.38 25.76 42.35
CA ASP A 452 -14.66 25.72 41.08
C ASP A 452 -14.70 24.30 40.49
N SER A 453 -14.55 23.27 41.32
CA SER A 453 -14.70 21.86 40.91
C SER A 453 -16.12 21.54 40.41
N GLU A 454 -17.15 22.13 41.03
CA GLU A 454 -18.54 21.97 40.59
C GLU A 454 -18.76 22.62 39.20
N GLU A 455 -18.23 23.82 38.98
CA GLU A 455 -18.30 24.49 37.67
C GLU A 455 -17.49 23.74 36.60
N ALA A 456 -16.29 23.27 36.94
CA ALA A 456 -15.44 22.47 36.05
C ALA A 456 -16.15 21.18 35.61
N MET A 457 -16.77 20.44 36.56
CA MET A 457 -17.51 19.23 36.24
C MET A 457 -18.73 19.50 35.35
N ILE A 458 -19.46 20.58 35.60
CA ILE A 458 -20.58 21.00 34.74
C ILE A 458 -20.09 21.30 33.32
N ASN A 459 -18.94 21.96 33.16
CA ASN A 459 -18.36 22.25 31.86
C ASN A 459 -17.91 20.97 31.14
N LYS A 460 -17.28 20.03 31.85
CA LYS A 460 -16.92 18.70 31.34
C LYS A 460 -18.16 17.92 30.85
N LEU A 461 -19.25 17.93 31.61
CA LEU A 461 -20.52 17.29 31.23
C LEU A 461 -21.18 17.93 30.00
N LYS A 462 -21.11 19.25 29.87
CA LYS A 462 -21.58 19.97 28.66
C LYS A 462 -20.80 19.54 27.42
N GLY A 463 -19.47 19.42 27.52
CA GLY A 463 -18.61 18.98 26.42
C GLY A 463 -18.78 17.49 26.07
N GLY A 464 -19.03 16.63 27.07
CA GLY A 464 -19.22 15.19 26.89
C GLY A 464 -20.57 14.76 26.30
N GLY A 465 -21.53 15.68 26.18
CA GLY A 465 -22.91 15.38 25.77
C GLY A 465 -23.10 14.96 24.30
N GLY A 466 -22.17 15.31 23.40
CA GLY A 466 -22.28 15.07 21.96
C GLY A 466 -23.39 15.90 21.28
N ASN A 467 -23.19 16.26 20.01
CA ASN A 467 -24.03 17.16 19.20
C ASN A 467 -25.48 16.68 18.89
N LYS A 468 -26.02 15.69 19.61
CA LYS A 468 -27.40 15.21 19.38
C LYS A 468 -28.41 15.97 20.24
N LYS A 469 -29.03 16.98 19.60
CA LYS A 469 -30.41 17.49 19.81
C LYS A 469 -30.94 17.57 21.26
N LYS A 470 -30.22 18.24 22.16
CA LYS A 470 -30.72 19.15 23.21
C LYS A 470 -29.52 19.52 24.09
N PRO A 471 -29.12 20.79 24.21
CA PRO A 471 -28.02 21.16 25.10
C PRO A 471 -28.35 20.70 26.52
N PHE A 472 -27.38 20.05 27.18
CA PHE A 472 -27.45 19.67 28.58
C PHE A 472 -27.66 20.94 29.42
N LYS A 473 -28.92 21.23 29.83
CA LYS A 473 -29.26 22.50 30.51
C LYS A 473 -28.92 22.44 32.00
N PHE A 474 -27.65 22.58 32.34
CA PHE A 474 -27.25 23.25 33.58
C PHE A 474 -27.13 24.74 33.27
N THR A 475 -28.26 25.46 33.30
CA THR A 475 -28.24 26.92 33.16
C THR A 475 -27.48 27.51 34.35
N LYS A 476 -26.50 28.37 34.06
CA LYS A 476 -25.72 29.16 35.04
C LYS A 476 -26.63 29.83 36.10
N TYR A 477 -27.87 30.16 35.68
CA TYR A 477 -28.97 30.64 36.51
C TYR A 477 -29.36 29.77 37.71
N ARG A 478 -29.18 28.44 37.67
CA ARG A 478 -29.54 27.57 38.81
C ARG A 478 -28.47 27.61 39.89
N VAL A 479 -27.19 27.50 39.56
CA VAL A 479 -26.10 27.54 40.54
C VAL A 479 -26.02 28.90 41.21
N ASN A 480 -26.14 29.99 40.45
CA ASN A 480 -26.20 31.34 41.02
C ASN A 480 -27.47 31.58 41.85
N ASN A 481 -28.65 31.05 41.46
CA ASN A 481 -29.83 31.12 42.33
C ASN A 481 -29.68 30.33 43.62
N TYR A 482 -29.04 29.15 43.57
CA TYR A 482 -28.78 28.38 44.79
C TYR A 482 -27.77 29.11 45.69
N ARG A 483 -26.72 29.70 45.12
CA ARG A 483 -25.76 30.57 45.84
C ARG A 483 -26.45 31.78 46.47
N SER A 484 -27.24 32.53 45.71
CA SER A 484 -28.00 33.68 46.23
C SER A 484 -29.05 33.31 47.27
N LYS A 485 -29.70 32.13 47.16
CA LYS A 485 -30.63 31.63 48.19
C LYS A 485 -29.93 31.14 49.46
N LEU A 486 -28.74 30.58 49.35
CA LEU A 486 -27.89 30.23 50.50
C LEU A 486 -27.40 31.50 51.21
N ASP A 487 -26.86 32.47 50.47
CA ASP A 487 -26.41 33.75 51.02
C ASP A 487 -27.56 34.51 51.73
N ALA A 488 -28.80 34.37 51.25
CA ALA A 488 -30.00 34.94 51.86
C ALA A 488 -30.53 34.16 53.09
N MET A 489 -30.13 32.90 53.29
CA MET A 489 -30.48 32.09 54.47
C MET A 489 -29.40 32.13 55.57
N THR A 490 -28.21 32.67 55.26
CA THR A 490 -27.08 32.77 56.20
C THR A 490 -26.90 34.19 56.77
N LYS A 491 -27.79 35.12 56.40
CA LYS A 491 -28.03 36.41 57.06
C LYS A 491 -29.36 36.32 57.80
#